data_AF-A0A9X1WCQ2-F1
#
_entry.id   AF-A0A9X1WCQ2-F1
#
_cell.length_a   1.000
_cell.length_b   1.000
_cell.length_c   1.000
_cell.angle_alpha   90.00
_cell.angle_beta   90.00
_cell.angle_gamma   90.00
#
_symmetry.space_group_name_H-M   'P 1'
#
loop_
_entity.id
_entity.type
_entity.pdbx_description
1 polymer ?
#
loop_
_entity_poly.entity_id
_entity_poly.type
_entity_poly.pdbx_seq_one_letter_code
_entity_poly.pdbx_strand_id
1 'polypeptide(L)'
;MENPFMRVSQIVILLIVAILYVLTTPIAGTYYLVSRFKAIQRLKKEIANLNYIDVAKCHKTKSITTLWKLYGLDEMRYATEHKLDVLDQWIQVLYAESVATNINVHEIYDNISNSQHNANRSYYLNDPSAVHFHFVPPFQSLLSRLEKSLPLIFE
;
A
#
# COMPACT_ATOMS: atom_id res chain seq x y z
N MET A 1 33.65 -64.57 -32.24
CA MET A 1 32.77 -64.28 -33.39
C MET A 1 31.55 -63.54 -32.86
N GLU A 2 31.48 -62.23 -33.06
CA GLU A 2 30.29 -61.46 -32.67
C GLU A 2 29.14 -61.76 -33.62
N ASN A 3 27.98 -62.08 -33.05
CA ASN A 3 26.82 -62.56 -33.78
C ASN A 3 26.24 -61.42 -34.63
N PRO A 4 26.18 -61.52 -35.98
CA PRO A 4 25.77 -60.44 -36.86
C PRO A 4 24.35 -59.89 -36.55
N PHE A 5 23.48 -60.73 -35.98
CA PHE A 5 22.16 -60.33 -35.50
C PHE A 5 22.20 -59.25 -34.41
N MET A 6 23.19 -59.28 -33.50
CA MET A 6 23.32 -58.28 -32.44
C MET A 6 23.61 -56.89 -33.00
N ARG A 7 24.39 -56.81 -34.09
CA ARG A 7 24.74 -55.53 -34.74
C ARG A 7 23.53 -54.93 -35.46
N VAL A 8 22.72 -55.76 -36.13
CA VAL A 8 21.48 -55.30 -36.79
C VAL A 8 20.47 -54.79 -35.77
N SER A 9 20.26 -55.52 -34.66
CA SER A 9 19.37 -55.06 -33.58
C SER A 9 19.84 -53.75 -32.95
N GLN A 10 21.15 -53.56 -32.74
CA GLN A 10 21.71 -52.31 -32.24
C GLN A 10 21.44 -51.14 -33.19
N ILE A 11 21.61 -51.34 -34.50
CA ILE A 11 21.33 -50.29 -35.50
C ILE A 11 19.85 -49.91 -35.50
N VAL A 12 18.94 -50.89 -35.43
CA VAL A 12 17.49 -50.65 -35.38
C VAL A 12 17.10 -49.89 -34.11
N ILE A 13 17.62 -50.29 -32.95
CA ILE A 13 17.36 -49.59 -31.67
C ILE A 13 17.87 -48.15 -31.73
N LEU A 14 19.08 -47.92 -32.25
CA LEU A 14 19.67 -46.59 -32.36
C LEU A 14 18.85 -45.68 -33.29
N LEU A 15 18.31 -46.24 -34.37
CA LEU A 15 17.42 -45.53 -35.29
C LEU A 15 16.10 -45.12 -34.62
N ILE A 16 15.50 -46.01 -33.84
CA ILE A 16 14.27 -45.74 -33.07
C ILE A 16 14.53 -44.63 -32.04
N VAL A 17 15.64 -44.69 -31.31
CA VAL A 17 16.02 -43.66 -30.33
C VAL A 17 16.26 -42.31 -31.02
N ALA A 18 16.93 -42.30 -32.17
CA ALA A 18 17.15 -41.07 -32.93
C ALA A 18 15.84 -40.44 -33.40
N ILE A 19 14.89 -41.25 -33.90
CA ILE A 19 13.56 -40.79 -34.30
C ILE A 19 12.80 -40.20 -33.10
N LEU A 20 12.80 -40.88 -31.95
CA LEU A 20 12.18 -40.38 -30.72
C LEU A 20 12.82 -39.06 -30.24
N TYR A 21 14.14 -38.93 -30.36
CA TYR A 21 14.83 -37.70 -29.97
C TYR A 21 14.45 -36.51 -30.86
N VAL A 22 14.37 -36.73 -32.18
CA VAL A 22 13.95 -35.71 -33.16
C VAL A 22 12.48 -35.32 -32.98
N LEU A 23 11.62 -36.24 -32.54
CA LEU A 23 10.20 -35.97 -32.26
C LEU A 23 9.97 -35.22 -30.94
N THR A 24 10.75 -35.52 -29.90
CA THR A 24 10.55 -34.94 -28.56
C THR A 24 11.11 -33.53 -28.41
N THR A 25 12.20 -33.20 -29.11
CA THR A 25 12.82 -31.87 -29.09
C THR A 25 11.89 -30.71 -29.51
N PRO A 26 11.14 -30.77 -30.64
CA PRO A 26 10.23 -29.69 -31.02
C PRO A 26 9.04 -29.56 -30.06
N ILE A 27 8.59 -30.66 -29.45
CA ILE A 27 7.52 -30.64 -28.44
C ILE A 27 8.00 -29.91 -27.17
N ALA A 28 9.21 -30.21 -26.70
CA ALA A 28 9.79 -29.50 -25.56
C ALA A 28 10.01 -28.01 -25.86
N GLY A 29 10.50 -27.68 -27.07
CA GLY A 29 10.71 -26.29 -27.50
C GLY A 29 9.42 -25.48 -27.57
N THR A 30 8.35 -26.04 -28.14
CA THR A 30 7.04 -25.37 -28.21
C THR A 30 6.43 -25.16 -26.83
N TYR A 31 6.53 -26.15 -25.93
CA TYR A 31 6.07 -26.02 -24.55
C TYR A 31 6.81 -24.89 -23.80
N TYR A 32 8.13 -24.82 -23.97
CA TYR A 32 8.94 -23.75 -23.36
C TYR A 32 8.56 -22.36 -23.90
N LEU A 33 8.34 -22.21 -25.21
CA LEU A 33 7.91 -20.93 -25.78
C LEU A 33 6.53 -20.51 -25.28
N VAL A 34 5.55 -21.42 -25.26
CA VAL A 34 4.20 -21.12 -24.78
C VAL A 34 4.20 -20.72 -23.30
N SER A 35 4.96 -21.42 -22.46
CA SER A 35 5.07 -21.08 -21.04
C SER A 35 5.73 -19.71 -20.83
N ARG A 36 6.77 -19.37 -21.60
CA ARG A 36 7.40 -18.03 -21.58
C ARG A 36 6.44 -16.93 -22.03
N PHE A 37 5.68 -17.14 -23.10
CA PHE A 37 4.68 -16.17 -23.56
C PHE A 37 3.59 -15.93 -22.51
N LYS A 38 3.08 -17.00 -21.87
CA LYS A 38 2.11 -16.89 -20.78
C LYS A 38 2.69 -16.15 -19.57
N ALA A 39 3.94 -16.43 -19.20
CA ALA A 39 4.60 -15.73 -18.10
C ALA A 39 4.76 -14.23 -18.39
N ILE A 40 5.18 -13.87 -19.61
CA ILE A 40 5.28 -12.47 -20.04
C ILE A 40 3.92 -11.79 -20.05
N GLN A 41 2.87 -12.45 -20.55
CA GLN A 41 1.52 -11.89 -20.52
C GLN A 41 1.00 -11.70 -19.10
N ARG A 42 1.26 -12.65 -18.20
CA ARG A 42 0.90 -12.53 -16.78
C ARG A 42 1.61 -11.34 -16.13
N LEU A 43 2.91 -11.21 -16.33
CA LEU A 43 3.70 -10.09 -15.81
C LEU A 43 3.23 -8.74 -16.39
N LYS A 44 2.95 -8.67 -17.69
CA LYS A 44 2.38 -7.48 -18.31
C LYS A 44 1.02 -7.11 -17.71
N LYS A 45 0.16 -8.11 -17.48
CA LYS A 45 -1.16 -7.89 -16.86
C LYS A 45 -1.03 -7.43 -15.41
N GLU A 46 -0.08 -7.98 -14.66
CA GLU A 46 0.20 -7.60 -13.28
C GLU A 46 0.76 -6.18 -13.18
N ILE A 47 1.71 -5.81 -14.05
CA ILE A 47 2.21 -4.42 -14.17
C ILE A 47 1.07 -3.47 -14.57
N ALA A 48 0.25 -3.84 -15.55
CA ALA A 48 -0.88 -3.01 -15.97
C ALA A 48 -1.90 -2.82 -14.83
N ASN A 49 -2.14 -3.85 -14.03
CA ASN A 49 -3.04 -3.78 -12.88
C ASN A 49 -2.45 -2.90 -11.76
N LEU A 50 -1.15 -3.02 -11.47
CA LEU A 50 -0.45 -2.17 -10.50
C LEU A 50 -0.45 -0.70 -10.95
N ASN A 51 -0.12 -0.42 -12.21
CA ASN A 51 -0.15 0.94 -12.77
C ASN A 51 -1.57 1.52 -12.80
N TYR A 52 -2.59 0.71 -13.08
CA TYR A 52 -3.98 1.17 -13.05
C TYR A 52 -4.42 1.56 -11.63
N ILE A 53 -4.01 0.79 -10.62
CA ILE A 53 -4.29 1.09 -9.20
C ILE A 53 -3.60 2.39 -8.77
N ASP A 54 -2.35 2.62 -9.21
CA ASP A 54 -1.59 3.85 -8.87
C ASP A 54 -2.17 5.10 -9.56
N VAL A 55 -2.54 5.00 -10.84
CA VAL A 55 -3.09 6.13 -11.59
C VAL A 55 -4.52 6.45 -11.15
N ALA A 56 -5.34 5.45 -10.83
CA ALA A 56 -6.70 5.67 -10.32
C ALA A 56 -6.74 6.25 -8.89
N LYS A 57 -5.66 6.07 -8.10
CA LYS A 57 -5.52 6.67 -6.77
C LYS A 57 -4.90 8.07 -6.77
N CYS A 58 -4.55 8.62 -7.93
CA CYS A 58 -4.08 10.00 -8.04
C CYS A 58 -5.23 10.96 -7.70
N HIS A 59 -5.42 11.20 -6.41
CA HIS A 59 -6.33 12.22 -5.91
C HIS A 59 -5.83 13.55 -6.46
N LYS A 60 -6.68 14.21 -7.24
CA LYS A 60 -6.38 15.50 -7.88
C LYS A 60 -5.99 16.59 -6.87
N THR A 61 -6.36 16.42 -5.61
CA THR A 61 -5.96 17.28 -4.49
C THR A 61 -5.24 16.46 -3.44
N LYS A 62 -3.94 16.70 -3.28
CA LYS A 62 -3.13 16.07 -2.24
C LYS A 62 -3.18 16.95 -0.98
N SER A 63 -4.18 16.69 -0.13
CA SER A 63 -4.27 17.28 1.22
C SER A 63 -3.57 16.40 2.25
N ILE A 64 -3.20 16.99 3.40
CA ILE A 64 -2.60 16.26 4.52
C ILE A 64 -3.51 15.12 5.01
N THR A 65 -4.83 15.33 5.05
CA THR A 65 -5.81 14.30 5.39
C THR A 65 -5.79 13.14 4.41
N THR A 66 -5.70 13.46 3.10
CA THR A 66 -5.66 12.44 2.04
C THR A 66 -4.38 11.60 2.14
N LEU A 67 -3.23 12.24 2.38
CA LEU A 67 -1.97 11.54 2.60
C LEU A 67 -2.02 10.66 3.86
N TRP A 68 -2.58 11.18 4.95
CA TRP A 68 -2.70 10.41 6.19
C TRP A 68 -3.60 9.20 6.01
N LYS A 69 -4.70 9.33 5.29
CA LYS A 69 -5.61 8.22 4.99
C LYS A 69 -4.95 7.12 4.15
N LEU A 70 -4.01 7.48 3.27
CA LEU A 70 -3.34 6.54 2.37
C LEU A 70 -2.10 5.89 2.99
N TYR A 71 -1.30 6.67 3.73
CA TYR A 71 0.04 6.28 4.17
C TYR A 71 0.28 6.50 5.67
N GLY A 72 -0.70 7.03 6.40
CA GLY A 72 -0.59 7.30 7.84
C GLY A 72 -0.55 6.02 8.67
N LEU A 73 -0.29 6.20 9.96
CA LEU A 73 -0.24 5.09 10.92
C LEU A 73 -1.65 4.55 11.22
N ASP A 74 -1.75 3.22 11.31
CA ASP A 74 -2.98 2.52 11.68
C ASP A 74 -3.50 2.99 13.05
N GLU A 75 -4.78 3.37 13.11
CA GLU A 75 -5.43 3.87 14.31
C GLU A 75 -5.38 2.88 15.48
N MET A 76 -5.45 1.58 15.19
CA MET A 76 -5.56 0.52 16.21
C MET A 76 -4.20 -0.02 16.68
N ARG A 77 -3.14 0.19 15.90
CA ARG A 77 -1.81 -0.40 16.17
C ARG A 77 -0.86 0.53 16.90
N TYR A 78 -1.02 1.85 16.73
CA TYR A 78 -0.07 2.84 17.22
C TYR A 78 -0.70 3.77 18.25
N ALA A 79 0.06 4.09 19.29
CA ALA A 79 -0.30 5.10 20.28
C ALA A 79 -0.46 6.48 19.62
N THR A 80 -1.30 7.33 20.21
CA THR A 80 -1.59 8.66 19.67
C THR A 80 -0.35 9.54 19.60
N GLU A 81 0.54 9.48 20.59
CA GLU A 81 1.80 10.24 20.63
C GLU A 81 2.63 9.99 19.37
N HIS A 82 2.85 8.73 19.00
CA HIS A 82 3.57 8.38 17.77
C HIS A 82 2.89 8.91 16.51
N LYS A 83 1.55 9.00 16.50
CA LYS A 83 0.82 9.57 15.37
C LYS A 83 1.03 11.08 15.29
N LEU A 84 1.05 11.77 16.43
CA LEU A 84 1.32 13.20 16.50
C LEU A 84 2.75 13.51 16.04
N ASP A 85 3.74 12.73 16.49
CA ASP A 85 5.14 12.88 16.07
C ASP A 85 5.32 12.72 14.56
N VAL A 86 4.72 11.67 13.98
CA VAL A 86 4.80 11.44 12.53
C VAL A 86 4.09 12.55 11.77
N LEU A 87 2.92 12.98 12.24
CA LEU A 87 2.17 14.06 11.60
C LEU A 87 2.93 15.40 11.67
N ASP A 88 3.58 15.69 12.78
CA ASP A 88 4.42 16.88 12.95
C ASP A 88 5.60 16.86 11.97
N GLN A 89 6.32 15.74 11.89
CA GLN A 89 7.39 15.55 10.91
C GLN A 89 6.90 15.69 9.46
N TRP A 90 5.71 15.15 9.16
CA TRP A 90 5.12 15.31 7.84
C TRP A 90 4.86 16.77 7.51
N ILE A 91 4.37 17.57 8.46
CA ILE A 91 4.16 19.00 8.23
C ILE A 91 5.48 19.71 7.94
N GLN A 92 6.53 19.40 8.71
CA GLN A 92 7.87 19.99 8.49
C GLN A 92 8.46 19.62 7.12
N VAL A 93 8.17 18.44 6.59
CA VAL A 93 8.71 17.96 5.30
C VAL A 93 7.86 18.43 4.11
N LEU A 94 6.53 18.44 4.25
CA LEU A 94 5.61 18.66 3.13
C LEU A 94 5.33 20.14 2.87
N TYR A 95 5.59 21.01 3.84
CA TYR A 95 5.29 22.43 3.75
C TYR A 95 6.55 23.28 3.88
N ALA A 96 6.51 24.48 3.28
CA ALA A 96 7.58 25.46 3.45
C ALA A 96 7.73 25.85 4.94
N GLU A 97 8.94 26.17 5.35
CA GLU A 97 9.28 26.55 6.73
C GLU A 97 8.34 27.66 7.27
N SER A 98 8.02 28.67 6.45
CA SER A 98 7.10 29.75 6.81
C SER A 98 5.69 29.30 7.21
N VAL A 99 5.24 28.15 6.70
CA VAL A 99 3.95 27.53 7.07
C VAL A 99 4.16 26.57 8.25
N ALA A 100 5.19 25.72 8.17
CA ALA A 100 5.43 24.67 9.14
C ALA A 100 5.77 25.20 10.55
N THR A 101 6.55 26.29 10.67
CA THR A 101 6.89 26.89 11.97
C THR A 101 5.67 27.45 12.71
N ASN A 102 4.60 27.78 12.00
CA ASN A 102 3.37 28.32 12.58
C ASN A 102 2.38 27.24 13.04
N ILE A 103 2.69 25.95 12.81
CA ILE A 103 1.81 24.85 13.19
C ILE A 103 2.49 24.01 14.28
N ASN A 104 1.84 23.97 15.44
CA ASN A 104 2.18 23.05 16.52
C ASN A 104 1.10 21.97 16.62
N VAL A 105 1.40 20.79 16.10
CA VAL A 105 0.43 19.66 16.04
C VAL A 105 -0.02 19.23 17.44
N HIS A 106 0.92 19.17 18.38
CA HIS A 106 0.66 18.75 19.75
C HIS A 106 -0.25 19.73 20.48
N GLU A 107 0.05 21.03 20.38
CA GLU A 107 -0.76 22.07 21.01
C GLU A 107 -2.19 22.09 20.44
N ILE A 108 -2.35 21.92 19.13
CA ILE A 108 -3.68 21.85 18.51
C ILE A 108 -4.44 20.62 19.02
N TYR A 109 -3.78 19.47 19.13
CA TYR A 109 -4.37 18.24 19.65
C TYR A 109 -4.83 18.41 21.10
N ASP A 110 -3.94 18.92 21.97
CA ASP A 110 -4.23 19.12 23.39
C ASP A 110 -5.39 20.10 23.59
N ASN A 111 -5.43 21.18 22.80
CA ASN A 111 -6.55 22.12 22.82
C ASN A 111 -7.87 21.46 22.43
N ILE A 112 -7.88 20.57 21.42
CA ILE A 112 -9.08 19.81 21.03
C ILE A 112 -9.48 18.85 22.16
N SER A 113 -8.54 18.06 22.66
CA SER A 113 -8.79 17.06 23.71
C SER A 113 -9.34 17.73 24.98
N ASN A 114 -8.69 18.80 25.44
CA ASN A 114 -9.11 19.57 26.60
C ASN A 114 -10.49 20.21 26.40
N SER A 115 -10.77 20.74 25.20
CA SER A 115 -12.09 21.32 24.90
C SER A 115 -13.19 20.27 24.98
N GLN A 116 -12.97 19.09 24.40
CA GLN A 116 -13.93 17.97 24.46
C GLN A 116 -14.13 17.47 25.89
N HIS A 117 -13.05 17.31 26.65
CA HIS A 117 -13.13 16.91 28.05
C HIS A 117 -13.89 17.94 28.90
N ASN A 118 -13.56 19.22 28.74
CA ASN A 118 -14.21 20.31 29.48
C ASN A 118 -15.70 20.43 29.16
N ALA A 119 -16.09 20.22 27.90
CA ALA A 119 -17.50 20.24 27.49
C ALA A 119 -18.33 19.14 28.19
N ASN A 120 -17.72 17.99 28.49
CA ASN A 120 -18.35 16.88 29.19
C ASN A 120 -18.04 16.83 30.70
N ARG A 121 -17.32 17.81 31.23
CA ARG A 121 -16.84 17.78 32.62
C ARG A 121 -17.96 17.63 33.63
N SER A 122 -19.05 18.39 33.48
CA SER A 122 -20.20 18.33 34.39
C SER A 122 -20.87 16.95 34.40
N TYR A 123 -20.96 16.31 33.23
CA TYR A 123 -21.46 14.95 33.13
C TYR A 123 -20.58 13.96 33.89
N TYR A 124 -19.26 14.06 33.74
CA TYR A 124 -18.31 13.21 34.47
C TYR A 124 -18.25 13.48 35.98
N LEU A 125 -18.71 14.66 36.43
CA LEU A 125 -18.85 15.01 37.84
C LEU A 125 -20.20 14.57 38.44
N ASN A 126 -20.99 13.77 37.71
CA ASN A 126 -22.30 13.25 38.12
C ASN A 126 -23.37 14.32 38.38
N ASP A 127 -23.32 15.44 37.64
CA ASP A 127 -24.43 16.39 37.64
C ASP A 127 -25.65 15.75 36.93
N PRO A 128 -26.79 15.56 37.63
CA PRO A 128 -27.97 14.89 37.09
C PRO A 128 -28.66 15.68 35.96
N SER A 129 -28.31 16.94 35.77
CA SER A 129 -28.82 17.80 34.69
C SER A 129 -27.84 17.96 33.52
N ALA A 130 -26.63 17.41 33.63
CA ALA A 130 -25.59 17.59 32.63
C ALA A 130 -25.81 16.71 31.39
N VAL A 131 -25.66 17.34 30.22
CA VAL A 131 -25.69 16.68 28.93
C VAL A 131 -24.35 16.00 28.66
N HIS A 132 -24.38 14.79 28.10
CA HIS A 132 -23.19 14.13 27.56
C HIS A 132 -23.11 14.32 26.06
N PHE A 133 -22.04 14.95 25.59
CA PHE A 133 -21.77 15.14 24.16
C PHE A 133 -20.87 14.01 23.64
N HIS A 134 -21.24 13.45 22.48
CA HIS A 134 -20.38 12.53 21.74
C HIS A 134 -19.56 13.30 20.72
N PHE A 135 -18.24 13.30 20.90
CA PHE A 135 -17.30 13.96 20.00
C PHE A 135 -16.65 12.95 19.05
N VAL A 136 -16.29 13.44 17.86
CA VAL A 136 -15.36 12.74 16.96
C VAL A 136 -14.00 12.62 17.66
N PRO A 137 -13.25 11.51 17.47
CA PRO A 137 -11.94 11.35 18.09
C PRO A 137 -11.03 12.57 17.92
N PRO A 138 -10.29 13.00 18.96
CA PRO A 138 -9.46 14.20 18.91
C PRO A 138 -8.48 14.22 17.73
N PHE A 139 -7.90 13.07 17.38
CA PHE A 139 -6.95 12.96 16.27
C PHE A 139 -7.62 13.19 14.90
N GLN A 140 -8.85 12.70 14.70
CA GLN A 140 -9.60 12.98 13.46
C GLN A 140 -10.02 14.45 13.37
N SER A 141 -10.38 15.05 14.51
CA SER A 141 -10.67 16.49 14.60
C SER A 141 -9.43 17.33 14.28
N LEU A 142 -8.25 16.89 14.72
CA LEU A 142 -6.96 17.49 14.38
C LEU A 142 -6.71 17.48 12.88
N LEU A 143 -6.85 16.33 12.20
CA LEU A 143 -6.68 16.23 10.75
C LEU A 143 -7.60 17.18 10.00
N SER A 144 -8.89 17.24 10.40
CA SER A 144 -9.86 18.17 9.80
C SER A 144 -9.53 19.64 10.04
N ARG A 145 -8.91 19.97 11.18
CA ARG A 145 -8.46 21.34 11.46
C ARG A 145 -7.23 21.70 10.63
N LEU A 146 -6.27 20.78 10.53
CA LEU A 146 -5.07 20.94 9.72
C LEU A 146 -5.39 21.11 8.24
N GLU A 147 -6.35 20.34 7.71
CA GLU A 147 -6.80 20.48 6.32
C GLU A 147 -7.38 21.86 5.98
N LYS A 148 -7.97 22.54 6.98
CA LYS A 148 -8.50 23.90 6.81
C LYS A 148 -7.43 24.97 6.98
N SER A 149 -6.41 24.72 7.79
CA SER A 149 -5.35 25.69 8.07
C SER A 149 -4.17 25.61 7.12
N LEU A 150 -3.93 24.45 6.51
CA LEU A 150 -2.82 24.20 5.61
C LEU A 150 -3.25 24.41 4.15
N PRO A 151 -2.36 24.95 3.30
CA PRO A 151 -2.59 24.95 1.86
C PRO A 151 -2.57 23.50 1.31
N LEU A 152 -3.00 23.35 0.06
CA LEU A 152 -2.81 22.10 -0.66
C LEU A 152 -1.31 21.87 -0.90
N ILE A 153 -0.88 20.61 -0.82
CA ILE A 153 0.55 20.25 -0.91
C ILE A 153 1.03 20.33 -2.37
N PHE A 154 0.14 20.03 -3.31
CA PHE A 154 0.39 20.13 -4.74
C PHE A 154 -0.83 20.79 -5.39
N GLU A 155 -0.61 21.92 -6.06
CA GLU A 155 -1.53 22.51 -7.04
C GLU A 155 -1.20 22.02 -8.45
#